data_AF-A0A4Y2KL64-F1
#
_entry.id   AF-A0A4Y2KL64-F1
#
_cell.length_a   1.000
_cell.length_b   1.000
_cell.length_c   1.000
_cell.angle_alpha   90.00
_cell.angle_beta   90.00
_cell.angle_gamma   90.00
#
_symmetry.space_group_name_H-M   'P 1'
#
loop_
_entity.id
_entity.type
_entity.pdbx_description
1 polymer ?
#
loop_
_entity_poly.entity_id
_entity_poly.type
_entity_poly.pdbx_seq_one_letter_code
_entity_poly.pdbx_strand_id
1 'polypeptide(L)'
;MYYWMLLATLFFGGCDGTAVNTGEFNGVIRRLELKLHRPIQWIICLLHFNGLPLRHLFERKSSGPSSYAGHIGRNLKGCEKLPLVAFNSIECEMPGIDPSNLSCDQKYLLGICTAIISGVGSSDIVKRQPCTLNLARWLTTTNRILRLYISTSIHSNNLITLVVFILKVYAPSWFRIKVHPSINLVLDTCGISSAHLDTCLRSIVI
;
A
#
# COMPACT_ATOMS: atom_id res chain seq x y z
N MET A 1 36.08 25.18 -15.46
CA MET A 1 35.79 24.79 -14.07
C MET A 1 34.31 24.46 -14.02
N TYR A 2 34.02 23.20 -13.68
CA TYR A 2 32.79 22.45 -13.98
C TYR A 2 31.63 22.84 -13.06
N TYR A 3 30.40 22.84 -13.58
CA TYR A 3 29.24 22.08 -13.07
C TYR A 3 27.96 22.48 -13.84
N TRP A 4 27.82 21.95 -15.05
CA TRP A 4 26.54 21.71 -15.71
C TRP A 4 26.67 20.33 -16.35
N MET A 5 26.20 19.28 -15.66
CA MET A 5 26.23 17.93 -16.24
C MET A 5 24.96 17.16 -15.89
N LEU A 6 24.10 17.04 -16.91
CA LEU A 6 23.25 15.88 -17.22
C LEU A 6 22.20 15.46 -16.17
N LEU A 7 21.11 16.23 -16.04
CA LEU A 7 19.84 15.70 -15.52
C LEU A 7 18.70 15.71 -16.57
N ALA A 8 19.01 15.96 -17.84
CA ALA A 8 17.99 16.09 -18.89
C ALA A 8 17.62 14.77 -19.60
N THR A 9 18.24 13.63 -19.27
CA THR A 9 18.16 12.42 -20.11
C THR A 9 17.69 11.14 -19.41
N LEU A 10 17.38 11.15 -18.11
CA LEU A 10 16.81 9.95 -17.47
C LEU A 10 15.30 9.85 -17.72
N PHE A 11 14.87 8.74 -18.33
CA PHE A 11 13.45 8.38 -18.40
C PHE A 11 13.15 7.44 -17.24
N PHE A 12 12.20 7.81 -16.39
CA PHE A 12 11.71 6.97 -15.32
C PHE A 12 10.39 6.32 -15.72
N GLY A 13 10.37 4.99 -15.74
CA GLY A 13 9.15 4.22 -15.92
C GLY A 13 8.69 3.65 -14.58
N GLY A 14 7.53 4.08 -14.10
CA GLY A 14 6.86 3.46 -12.95
C GLY A 14 5.90 2.36 -13.43
N CYS A 15 6.16 1.11 -13.08
CA CYS A 15 5.23 0.01 -13.35
C CYS A 15 5.32 -1.07 -12.26
N ASP A 16 4.35 -1.98 -12.22
CA ASP A 16 4.45 -3.15 -11.35
C ASP A 16 5.58 -4.09 -11.81
N GLY A 17 6.11 -4.88 -10.88
CA GLY A 17 7.23 -5.80 -11.16
C GLY A 17 6.79 -7.13 -11.78
N THR A 18 5.69 -7.16 -12.52
CA THR A 18 5.23 -8.39 -13.18
C THR A 18 6.14 -8.73 -14.36
N ALA A 19 6.24 -10.02 -14.70
CA ALA A 19 7.02 -10.49 -15.84
C ALA A 19 6.59 -9.83 -17.18
N VAL A 20 5.34 -9.39 -17.29
CA VAL A 20 4.84 -8.62 -18.44
C VAL A 20 5.52 -7.26 -18.56
N ASN A 21 5.86 -6.63 -17.44
CA ASN A 21 6.48 -5.31 -17.41
C ASN A 21 8.01 -5.37 -17.36
N THR A 22 8.58 -6.26 -16.55
CA THR A 22 10.02 -6.34 -16.26
C THR A 22 10.72 -7.56 -16.87
N GLY A 23 10.02 -8.39 -17.65
CA GLY A 23 10.60 -9.61 -18.22
C GLY A 23 11.79 -9.34 -19.15
N GLU A 24 12.83 -10.15 -19.01
CA GLU A 24 14.13 -9.98 -19.68
C GLU A 24 14.04 -9.93 -21.23
N PHE A 25 13.11 -10.70 -21.81
CA PHE A 25 12.99 -10.83 -23.28
C PHE A 25 11.81 -10.04 -23.86
N ASN A 26 10.68 -9.99 -23.15
CA ASN A 26 9.42 -9.44 -23.67
C ASN A 26 8.76 -8.40 -22.78
N GLY A 27 9.41 -8.00 -21.69
CA GLY A 27 8.90 -6.98 -20.78
C GLY A 27 8.65 -5.65 -21.48
N VAL A 28 7.61 -4.93 -21.07
CA VAL A 28 7.31 -3.58 -21.59
C VAL A 28 8.53 -2.66 -21.47
N ILE A 29 9.24 -2.67 -20.33
CA ILE A 29 10.44 -1.87 -20.14
C ILE A 29 11.52 -2.30 -21.13
N ARG A 30 11.80 -3.60 -21.23
CA ARG A 30 12.80 -4.12 -22.17
C ARG A 30 12.52 -3.69 -23.61
N ARG A 31 11.26 -3.76 -24.04
CA ARG A 31 10.84 -3.34 -25.38
C ARG A 31 11.02 -1.84 -25.59
N LEU A 32 10.79 -1.03 -24.56
CA LEU A 32 11.04 0.41 -24.61
C LEU A 32 12.54 0.73 -24.66
N GLU A 33 13.37 0.04 -23.87
CA GLU A 33 14.84 0.20 -23.90
C GLU A 33 15.41 -0.10 -25.29
N LEU A 34 14.95 -1.20 -25.91
CA LEU A 34 15.36 -1.59 -27.26
C LEU A 34 14.97 -0.54 -28.31
N LYS A 35 13.77 0.05 -28.20
CA LYS A 35 13.32 1.12 -29.10
C LYS A 35 14.04 2.45 -28.90
N LEU A 36 14.40 2.77 -27.65
CA LEU A 36 15.06 4.02 -27.29
C LEU A 36 16.59 3.93 -27.39
N HIS A 37 17.13 2.74 -27.64
CA HIS A 37 18.57 2.45 -27.67
C HIS A 37 19.31 2.92 -26.40
N ARG A 38 18.64 2.87 -25.25
CA ARG A 38 19.21 3.27 -23.96
C ARG A 38 18.51 2.55 -22.80
N PRO A 39 19.21 2.35 -21.66
CA PRO A 39 18.59 1.78 -20.47
C PRO A 39 17.53 2.73 -19.88
N ILE A 40 16.47 2.16 -19.31
CA ILE A 40 15.43 2.89 -18.57
C ILE A 40 15.60 2.55 -17.10
N GLN A 41 15.70 3.59 -16.25
CA GLN A 41 15.68 3.35 -14.82
C GLN A 41 14.25 3.01 -14.39
N TRP A 42 14.05 1.77 -13.94
CA TRP A 42 12.78 1.33 -13.38
C TRP A 42 12.65 1.80 -11.94
N ILE A 43 11.55 2.50 -11.63
CA ILE A 43 11.17 2.80 -10.25
C ILE A 43 10.01 1.89 -9.89
N ILE A 44 10.13 1.20 -8.75
CA ILE A 44 9.08 0.34 -8.20
C ILE A 44 7.79 1.15 -8.09
N CYS A 45 6.67 0.57 -8.56
CA CYS A 45 5.33 1.15 -8.41
C CYS A 45 5.11 1.70 -6.98
N LEU A 46 4.74 2.98 -6.87
CA LEU A 46 4.53 3.65 -5.57
C LEU A 46 3.53 2.90 -4.67
N LEU A 47 2.53 2.23 -5.27
CA LEU A 47 1.58 1.39 -4.52
C LEU A 47 2.24 0.15 -3.90
N HIS A 48 3.25 -0.43 -4.55
CA HIS A 48 4.04 -1.51 -3.97
C HIS A 48 4.98 -0.98 -2.89
N PHE A 49 5.60 0.19 -3.11
CA PHE A 49 6.43 0.83 -2.10
C PHE A 49 5.64 1.13 -0.81
N ASN A 50 4.40 1.61 -0.94
CA ASN A 50 3.49 1.85 0.19
C ASN A 50 3.21 0.59 1.04
N GLY A 51 3.32 -0.61 0.44
CA GLY A 51 3.18 -1.88 1.16
C GLY A 51 4.37 -2.26 2.03
N LEU A 52 5.57 -1.73 1.78
CA LEU A 52 6.81 -2.16 2.43
C LEU A 52 6.86 -1.86 3.95
N PRO A 53 6.44 -0.68 4.43
CA PRO A 53 6.42 -0.43 5.86
C PRO A 53 5.42 -1.32 6.61
N LEU A 54 4.24 -1.54 6.02
CA LEU A 54 3.24 -2.47 6.58
C LEU A 54 3.79 -3.90 6.63
N ARG A 55 4.48 -4.32 5.57
CA ARG A 55 5.18 -5.61 5.51
C ARG A 55 6.17 -5.76 6.64
N HIS A 56 7.01 -4.77 6.88
CA HIS A 56 8.00 -4.80 7.94
C HIS A 56 7.36 -4.92 9.34
N LEU A 57 6.26 -4.19 9.58
CA LEU A 57 5.52 -4.26 10.83
C LEU A 57 4.82 -5.61 11.03
N PHE A 58 4.35 -6.22 9.95
CA PHE A 58 3.51 -7.42 10.00
C PHE A 58 4.29 -8.74 9.93
N GLU A 59 5.38 -8.82 9.16
CA GLU A 59 6.11 -10.06 8.87
C GLU A 59 7.17 -10.47 9.90
N ARG A 60 7.26 -9.84 11.07
CA ARG A 60 8.28 -10.21 12.09
C ARG A 60 8.23 -11.68 12.54
N LYS A 61 7.17 -12.45 12.23
CA LYS A 61 7.08 -13.91 12.41
C LYS A 61 6.18 -14.51 11.32
N SER A 62 6.71 -15.22 10.34
CA SER A 62 5.93 -16.17 9.53
C SER A 62 6.59 -17.55 9.58
N SER A 63 5.78 -18.60 9.69
CA SER A 63 6.23 -19.99 9.77
C SER A 63 5.93 -20.77 8.48
N GLY A 64 5.63 -20.07 7.38
CA GLY A 64 5.40 -20.68 6.07
C GLY A 64 4.85 -19.72 5.00
N PRO A 65 4.83 -20.14 3.73
CA PRO A 65 4.55 -19.29 2.55
C PRO A 65 3.07 -18.93 2.35
N SER A 66 2.14 -19.46 3.14
CA SER A 66 0.68 -19.27 2.94
C SER A 66 -0.07 -18.80 4.19
N SER A 67 0.62 -18.56 5.31
CA SER A 67 -0.02 -18.08 6.53
C SER A 67 0.90 -17.16 7.33
N TYR A 68 0.33 -16.04 7.79
CA TYR A 68 1.00 -15.16 8.73
C TYR A 68 1.07 -15.85 10.09
N ALA A 69 2.27 -15.94 10.70
CA ALA A 69 2.39 -16.50 12.03
C ALA A 69 2.04 -15.45 13.10
N GLY A 70 1.73 -15.93 14.31
CA GLY A 70 1.22 -15.10 15.40
C GLY A 70 -0.30 -15.01 15.45
N HIS A 71 -0.81 -14.50 16.58
CA HIS A 71 -2.24 -14.47 16.89
C HIS A 71 -3.05 -13.68 15.85
N ILE A 72 -2.55 -12.51 15.45
CA ILE A 72 -3.21 -11.65 14.45
C ILE A 72 -3.26 -12.34 13.09
N GLY A 73 -2.13 -12.89 12.64
CA GLY A 73 -2.00 -13.56 11.36
C GLY A 73 -2.98 -14.73 11.16
N ARG A 74 -3.18 -15.54 12.21
CA ARG A 74 -4.18 -16.62 12.20
C ARG A 74 -5.61 -16.10 12.11
N ASN A 75 -5.92 -15.03 12.83
CA ASN A 75 -7.28 -14.46 12.88
C ASN A 75 -7.64 -13.68 11.60
N LEU A 76 -6.68 -13.32 10.75
CA LEU A 76 -6.99 -12.76 9.43
C LEU A 76 -7.70 -13.74 8.51
N LYS A 77 -7.51 -15.05 8.72
CA LYS A 77 -8.22 -16.10 7.99
C LYS A 77 -9.61 -16.26 8.63
N GLY A 78 -10.67 -16.02 7.88
CA GLY A 78 -12.04 -16.12 8.39
C GLY A 78 -12.58 -14.83 9.04
N CYS A 79 -11.79 -13.76 9.13
CA CYS A 79 -12.25 -12.48 9.71
C CYS A 79 -13.49 -11.91 9.00
N GLU A 80 -13.69 -12.28 7.73
CA GLU A 80 -14.86 -11.88 6.96
C GLU A 80 -16.19 -12.42 7.52
N LYS A 81 -16.16 -13.55 8.23
CA LYS A 81 -17.33 -14.20 8.84
C LYS A 81 -17.67 -13.67 10.24
N LEU A 82 -16.78 -12.88 10.83
CA LEU A 82 -16.97 -12.39 12.20
C LEU A 82 -18.05 -11.30 12.24
N PRO A 83 -18.86 -11.23 13.32
CA PRO A 83 -19.85 -10.17 13.46
C PRO A 83 -19.17 -8.81 13.67
N LEU A 84 -19.91 -7.74 13.40
CA LEU A 84 -19.53 -6.40 13.86
C LEU A 84 -19.74 -6.34 15.38
N VAL A 85 -18.76 -5.79 16.09
CA VAL A 85 -18.84 -5.55 17.53
C VAL A 85 -18.60 -4.07 17.82
N ALA A 86 -18.86 -3.63 19.05
CA ALA A 86 -18.47 -2.30 19.48
C ALA A 86 -16.94 -2.15 19.40
N PHE A 87 -16.47 -1.05 18.81
CA PHE A 87 -15.05 -0.72 18.69
C PHE A 87 -14.84 0.78 18.97
N ASN A 88 -13.61 1.15 19.30
CA ASN A 88 -13.25 2.54 19.55
C ASN A 88 -12.94 3.26 18.24
N SER A 89 -13.38 4.50 18.12
CA SER A 89 -12.97 5.35 17.00
C SER A 89 -11.49 5.71 17.10
N ILE A 90 -10.84 5.88 15.95
CA ILE A 90 -9.45 6.36 15.87
C ILE A 90 -9.41 7.64 15.06
N GLU A 91 -9.06 8.74 15.73
CA GLU A 91 -8.98 10.06 15.10
C GLU A 91 -7.87 10.10 14.05
N CYS A 92 -8.26 10.42 12.81
CA CYS A 92 -7.38 10.55 11.67
C CYS A 92 -8.07 11.35 10.56
N GLU A 93 -7.29 12.06 9.75
CA GLU A 93 -7.76 12.70 8.53
C GLU A 93 -7.56 11.76 7.34
N MET A 94 -8.59 11.60 6.50
CA MET A 94 -8.52 10.87 5.24
C MET A 94 -8.53 11.88 4.08
N PRO A 95 -7.66 11.75 3.07
CA PRO A 95 -7.70 12.63 1.91
C PRO A 95 -9.06 12.54 1.20
N GLY A 96 -9.57 13.69 0.75
CA GLY A 96 -10.76 13.74 -0.09
C GLY A 96 -10.51 13.00 -1.39
N ILE A 97 -11.28 11.95 -1.65
CA ILE A 97 -11.18 11.15 -2.88
C ILE A 97 -12.57 10.89 -3.46
N ASP A 98 -12.69 11.07 -4.77
CA ASP A 98 -13.89 10.66 -5.50
C ASP A 98 -13.95 9.13 -5.59
N PRO A 99 -14.98 8.48 -5.00
CA PRO A 99 -15.11 7.03 -5.04
C PRO A 99 -15.39 6.48 -6.44
N SER A 100 -15.82 7.30 -7.42
CA SER A 100 -16.24 6.84 -8.75
C SER A 100 -15.17 5.98 -9.44
N ASN A 101 -13.91 6.41 -9.36
CA ASN A 101 -12.74 5.82 -10.01
C ASN A 101 -12.04 4.72 -9.20
N LEU A 102 -12.59 4.34 -8.04
CA LEU A 102 -11.99 3.33 -7.17
C LEU A 102 -12.44 1.91 -7.52
N SER A 103 -11.50 0.96 -7.44
CA SER A 103 -11.82 -0.47 -7.52
C SER A 103 -12.64 -0.92 -6.30
N CYS A 104 -13.27 -2.09 -6.38
CA CYS A 104 -14.06 -2.65 -5.26
C CYS A 104 -13.25 -2.74 -3.95
N ASP A 105 -12.00 -3.20 -4.02
CA ASP A 105 -11.12 -3.31 -2.84
C ASP A 105 -10.73 -1.95 -2.25
N GLN A 106 -10.62 -0.92 -3.09
CA GLN A 106 -10.28 0.45 -2.67
C GLN A 106 -11.49 1.16 -2.07
N LYS A 107 -12.68 0.95 -2.64
CA LYS A 107 -13.95 1.39 -2.05
C LYS A 107 -14.17 0.75 -0.69
N TYR A 108 -13.80 -0.53 -0.55
CA TYR A 108 -13.82 -1.21 0.74
C TYR A 108 -12.87 -0.55 1.73
N LEU A 109 -11.60 -0.33 1.36
CA LEU A 109 -10.62 0.35 2.19
C LEU A 109 -11.13 1.73 2.66
N LEU A 110 -11.64 2.54 1.74
CA LEU A 110 -12.17 3.86 2.07
C LEU A 110 -13.35 3.78 3.05
N GLY A 111 -14.29 2.89 2.78
CA GLY A 111 -15.47 2.70 3.62
C GLY A 111 -15.11 2.24 5.03
N ILE A 112 -14.24 1.23 5.16
CA ILE A 112 -13.86 0.71 6.47
C ILE A 112 -13.00 1.68 7.26
N CYS A 113 -12.10 2.44 6.62
CA CYS A 113 -11.37 3.52 7.29
C CYS A 113 -12.33 4.59 7.81
N THR A 114 -13.32 5.01 7.00
CA THR A 114 -14.31 6.01 7.40
C THR A 114 -15.16 5.54 8.59
N ALA A 115 -15.55 4.26 8.62
CA ALA A 115 -16.28 3.68 9.75
C ALA A 115 -15.44 3.66 11.04
N ILE A 116 -14.15 3.33 10.95
CA ILE A 116 -13.27 3.33 12.13
C ILE A 116 -13.02 4.76 12.61
N ILE A 117 -12.82 5.72 11.71
CA ILE A 117 -12.59 7.12 12.09
C ILE A 117 -13.83 7.73 12.75
N SER A 118 -15.03 7.47 12.20
CA SER A 118 -16.29 7.97 12.76
C SER A 118 -16.77 7.21 14.00
N GLY A 119 -16.24 6.01 14.27
CA GLY A 119 -16.78 5.12 15.30
C GLY A 119 -18.11 4.47 14.94
N VAL A 120 -18.66 4.73 13.75
CA VAL A 120 -19.95 4.21 13.30
C VAL A 120 -19.73 3.08 12.29
N GLY A 121 -19.96 1.85 12.74
CA GLY A 121 -19.94 0.68 11.87
C GLY A 121 -21.21 0.59 11.02
N SER A 122 -21.09 0.66 9.70
CA SER A 122 -22.22 0.36 8.80
C SER A 122 -22.34 -1.14 8.56
N SER A 123 -23.57 -1.67 8.62
CA SER A 123 -23.88 -3.06 8.26
C SER A 123 -23.47 -3.40 6.82
N ASP A 124 -23.39 -2.41 5.93
CA ASP A 124 -23.04 -2.63 4.53
C ASP A 124 -21.55 -2.93 4.35
N ILE A 125 -20.69 -2.39 5.23
CA ILE A 125 -19.25 -2.70 5.25
C ILE A 125 -19.03 -4.14 5.70
N VAL A 126 -19.87 -4.63 6.61
CA VAL A 126 -19.83 -6.01 7.14
C VAL A 126 -20.29 -7.01 6.07
N LYS A 127 -21.33 -6.65 5.29
CA LYS A 127 -21.84 -7.48 4.19
C LYS A 127 -20.87 -7.55 3.01
N ARG A 128 -20.08 -6.50 2.78
CA ARG A 128 -19.03 -6.49 1.74
C ARG A 128 -17.91 -7.44 2.16
N GLN A 129 -17.70 -8.48 1.35
CA GLN A 129 -16.63 -9.45 1.58
C GLN A 129 -15.29 -8.81 1.18
N PRO A 130 -14.28 -8.73 2.07
CA PRO A 130 -12.92 -8.44 1.64
C PRO A 130 -12.45 -9.56 0.71
N CYS A 131 -11.81 -9.21 -0.41
CA CYS A 131 -11.33 -10.16 -1.41
C CYS A 131 -10.48 -11.30 -0.78
N THR A 132 -10.40 -12.44 -1.47
CA THR A 132 -9.63 -13.61 -1.03
C THR A 132 -8.19 -13.21 -0.70
N LEU A 133 -7.71 -13.59 0.48
CA LEU A 133 -6.37 -13.24 0.97
C LEU A 133 -5.31 -13.70 -0.04
N ASN A 134 -4.57 -12.74 -0.60
CA ASN A 134 -3.38 -12.99 -1.41
C ASN A 134 -2.21 -12.24 -0.78
N LEU A 135 -1.17 -12.97 -0.36
CA LEU A 135 0.00 -12.43 0.35
C LEU A 135 0.79 -11.43 -0.48
N ALA A 136 0.72 -11.50 -1.82
CA ALA A 136 1.34 -10.53 -2.71
C ALA A 136 0.55 -9.20 -2.77
N ARG A 137 -0.69 -9.17 -2.26
CA ARG A 137 -1.59 -8.01 -2.31
C ARG A 137 -1.82 -7.42 -0.93
N TRP A 138 -0.94 -6.48 -0.55
CA TRP A 138 -1.00 -5.77 0.72
C TRP A 138 -2.31 -5.02 0.98
N LEU A 139 -3.02 -4.59 -0.07
CA LEU A 139 -4.35 -3.99 0.05
C LEU A 139 -5.35 -4.96 0.68
N THR A 140 -5.33 -6.22 0.29
CA THR A 140 -6.22 -7.25 0.83
C THR A 140 -5.90 -7.54 2.30
N THR A 141 -4.61 -7.66 2.64
CA THR A 141 -4.17 -7.84 4.02
C THR A 141 -4.59 -6.66 4.89
N THR A 142 -4.43 -5.42 4.40
CA THR A 142 -4.88 -4.19 5.06
C THR A 142 -6.37 -4.22 5.36
N ASN A 143 -7.20 -4.50 4.33
CA ASN A 143 -8.65 -4.60 4.48
C ASN A 143 -9.05 -5.64 5.52
N ARG A 144 -8.35 -6.78 5.58
CA ARG A 144 -8.60 -7.83 6.57
C ARG A 144 -8.16 -7.44 7.99
N ILE A 145 -7.05 -6.70 8.15
CA ILE A 145 -6.63 -6.17 9.47
C ILE A 145 -7.69 -5.20 10.02
N LEU A 146 -8.16 -4.27 9.19
CA LEU A 146 -9.23 -3.34 9.58
C LEU A 146 -10.54 -4.08 9.86
N ARG A 147 -10.88 -5.09 9.06
CA ARG A 147 -12.04 -5.95 9.30
C ARG A 147 -11.93 -6.68 10.62
N LEU A 148 -10.76 -7.21 10.96
CA LEU A 148 -10.51 -7.86 12.24
C LEU A 148 -10.70 -6.90 13.42
N TYR A 149 -10.23 -5.65 13.29
CA TYR A 149 -10.37 -4.62 14.33
C TYR A 149 -11.84 -4.35 14.70
N ILE A 150 -12.70 -4.10 13.71
CA ILE A 150 -14.13 -3.86 13.95
C ILE A 150 -14.91 -5.11 14.36
N SER A 151 -14.27 -6.29 14.30
CA SER A 151 -14.88 -7.58 14.65
C SER A 151 -14.34 -8.18 15.95
N THR A 152 -13.49 -7.45 16.66
CA THR A 152 -12.87 -7.89 17.91
C THR A 152 -13.22 -6.89 19.02
N SER A 153 -13.73 -7.37 20.16
CA SER A 153 -14.07 -6.51 21.30
C SER A 153 -12.86 -6.15 22.16
N ILE A 154 -11.90 -7.08 22.28
CA ILE A 154 -10.65 -6.90 23.03
C ILE A 154 -9.49 -6.78 22.04
N HIS A 155 -9.03 -5.55 21.81
CA HIS A 155 -7.93 -5.28 20.89
C HIS A 155 -6.58 -5.47 21.58
N SER A 156 -5.70 -6.28 20.98
CA SER A 156 -4.30 -6.30 21.40
C SER A 156 -3.58 -5.02 21.00
N ASN A 157 -2.60 -4.57 21.78
CA ASN A 157 -1.76 -3.39 21.43
C ASN A 157 -1.16 -3.51 20.02
N ASN A 158 -0.75 -4.71 19.61
CA ASN A 158 -0.23 -4.96 18.27
C ASN A 158 -1.27 -4.71 17.17
N LEU A 159 -2.53 -5.11 17.39
CA LEU A 159 -3.62 -4.86 16.44
C LEU A 159 -3.94 -3.36 16.36
N ILE A 160 -3.98 -2.67 17.49
CA ILE A 160 -4.18 -1.21 17.55
C ILE A 160 -3.06 -0.50 16.77
N THR A 161 -1.80 -0.84 17.02
CA THR A 161 -0.65 -0.26 16.31
C THR A 161 -0.75 -0.44 14.80
N LEU A 162 -1.13 -1.64 14.32
CA LEU A 162 -1.32 -1.89 12.89
C LEU A 162 -2.46 -1.04 12.31
N VAL A 163 -3.59 -0.94 13.00
CA VAL A 163 -4.75 -0.17 12.55
C VAL A 163 -4.41 1.32 12.51
N VAL A 164 -3.75 1.85 13.54
CA VAL A 164 -3.28 3.24 13.58
C VAL A 164 -2.30 3.51 12.43
N PHE A 165 -1.35 2.61 12.20
CA PHE A 165 -0.43 2.72 11.06
C PHE A 165 -1.18 2.74 9.72
N ILE A 166 -2.17 1.86 9.56
CA ILE A 166 -2.96 1.78 8.33
C ILE A 166 -3.73 3.08 8.10
N LEU A 167 -4.40 3.59 9.13
CA LEU A 167 -5.23 4.80 9.04
C LEU A 167 -4.40 6.06 8.82
N LYS A 168 -3.26 6.19 9.51
CA LYS A 168 -2.45 7.42 9.48
C LYS A 168 -1.40 7.44 8.37
N VAL A 169 -0.97 6.28 7.87
CA VAL A 169 0.14 6.20 6.90
C VAL A 169 -0.31 5.49 5.63
N TYR A 170 -0.72 4.22 5.72
CA TYR A 170 -0.93 3.39 4.53
C TYR A 170 -2.08 3.88 3.65
N ALA A 171 -3.28 4.06 4.21
CA ALA A 171 -4.47 4.41 3.45
C ALA A 171 -4.40 5.84 2.88
N PRO A 172 -3.99 6.88 3.65
CA PRO A 172 -3.78 8.21 3.10
C PRO A 172 -2.75 8.21 1.96
N SER A 173 -1.62 7.51 2.13
CA SER A 173 -0.60 7.40 1.07
C SER A 173 -1.14 6.70 -0.17
N TRP A 174 -1.91 5.61 0.01
CA TRP A 174 -2.54 4.88 -1.09
C TRP A 174 -3.45 5.80 -1.93
N PHE A 175 -4.32 6.57 -1.26
CA PHE A 175 -5.25 7.46 -1.94
C PHE A 175 -4.56 8.67 -2.55
N ARG A 176 -3.53 9.23 -1.92
CA ARG A 176 -2.70 10.29 -2.52
C ARG A 176 -2.02 9.83 -3.79
N ILE A 177 -1.43 8.63 -3.80
CA ILE A 177 -0.84 8.00 -5.00
C ILE A 177 -1.90 7.82 -6.11
N LYS A 178 -3.15 7.51 -5.74
CA LYS A 178 -4.24 7.35 -6.70
C LYS A 178 -4.71 8.65 -7.33
N VAL A 179 -4.78 9.73 -6.55
CA VAL A 179 -5.18 11.05 -7.05
C VAL A 179 -4.04 11.72 -7.82
N HIS A 180 -2.81 11.49 -7.39
CA HIS A 180 -1.61 12.07 -7.99
C HIS A 180 -0.62 10.97 -8.38
N PRO A 181 -0.76 10.39 -9.58
CA PRO A 181 0.11 9.30 -10.03
C PRO A 181 1.54 9.78 -10.35
N SER A 182 1.80 11.08 -10.35
CA SER A 182 3.13 11.65 -10.58
C SER A 182 4.01 11.51 -9.33
N ILE A 183 5.20 10.91 -9.53
CA ILE A 183 6.20 10.65 -8.48
C ILE A 183 6.57 11.92 -7.71
N ASN A 184 6.68 13.07 -8.39
CA ASN A 184 7.09 14.33 -7.77
C ASN A 184 6.10 14.82 -6.69
N LEU A 185 4.79 14.60 -6.87
CA LEU A 185 3.79 15.13 -5.93
C LEU A 185 3.59 14.23 -4.70
N VAL A 186 3.80 12.92 -4.86
CA VAL A 186 3.65 11.95 -3.76
C VAL A 186 4.79 12.05 -2.75
N LEU A 187 6.00 12.33 -3.21
CA LEU A 187 7.18 12.41 -2.34
C LEU A 187 7.15 13.65 -1.45
N ASP A 188 6.77 14.80 -2.02
CA ASP A 188 6.60 16.04 -1.27
C ASP A 188 5.46 15.95 -0.24
N THR A 189 4.34 15.29 -0.60
CA THR A 189 3.20 15.13 0.32
C THR A 189 3.42 14.08 1.40
N CYS A 190 4.28 13.09 1.19
CA CYS A 190 4.66 12.09 2.19
C CYS A 190 5.85 12.53 3.06
N GLY A 191 6.37 13.75 2.90
CA GLY A 191 7.51 14.27 3.66
C GLY A 191 8.84 13.61 3.31
N ILE A 192 8.92 12.90 2.19
CA ILE A 192 10.14 12.28 1.68
C ILE A 192 10.77 13.31 0.74
N SER A 193 11.70 14.11 1.28
CA SER A 193 12.46 15.07 0.47
C SER A 193 13.11 14.38 -0.74
N SER A 194 13.12 15.07 -1.89
CA SER A 194 13.85 14.65 -3.09
C SER A 194 15.30 14.26 -2.80
N ALA A 195 15.94 14.85 -1.79
CA ALA A 195 17.30 14.51 -1.37
C ALA A 195 17.40 13.11 -0.73
N HIS A 196 16.34 12.64 -0.07
CA HIS A 196 16.26 11.28 0.48
C HIS A 196 16.11 10.24 -0.63
N LEU A 197 15.38 10.57 -1.70
CA LEU A 197 15.29 9.73 -2.89
C LEU A 197 16.62 9.66 -3.64
N ASP A 198 17.32 10.79 -3.81
CA ASP A 198 18.65 10.82 -4.41
C ASP A 198 19.65 9.98 -3.63
N THR A 199 19.54 9.96 -2.30
CA THR A 199 20.39 9.12 -1.44
C THR A 199 20.06 7.63 -1.61
N CYS A 200 18.77 7.26 -1.65
CA CYS A 200 18.35 5.88 -1.93
C CYS A 200 18.71 5.41 -3.36
N LEU A 201 18.57 6.28 -4.37
CA LEU A 201 18.92 5.97 -5.76
C LEU A 201 20.44 5.82 -5.95
N ARG A 202 21.25 6.67 -5.30
CA ARG A 202 22.72 6.50 -5.25
C ARG A 202 23.15 5.22 -4.53
N SER A 203 22.33 4.69 -3.62
CA SER A 203 22.60 3.44 -2.91
C SER A 203 22.20 2.18 -3.71
N ILE A 204 21.45 2.34 -4.80
CA ILE A 204 21.00 1.25 -5.69
C ILE A 204 21.90 1.14 -6.93
N VAL A 205 22.71 2.16 -7.22
CA VAL A 205 23.78 2.07 -8.23
C VAL A 205 25.02 1.45 -7.57
N ILE A 206 25.08 0.11 -7.60
CA ILE A 206 26.32 -0.67 -7.67
C ILE A 206 26.16 -1.60 -8.88
#